data_AF-A0A1A9EWI7-F1
#
_entry.id   AF-A0A1A9EWI7-F1
#
_cell.length_a   1.000
_cell.length_b   1.000
_cell.length_c   1.000
_cell.angle_alpha   90.00
_cell.angle_beta   90.00
_cell.angle_gamma   90.00
#
_symmetry.space_group_name_H-M   'P 1'
#
loop_
_entity.id
_entity.type
_entity.pdbx_description
1 polymer ?
#
loop_
_entity_poly.entity_id
_entity_poly.type
_entity_poly.pdbx_seq_one_letter_code
_entity_poly.pdbx_strand_id
1 'polypeptide(L)'
;MSTLSNTPTPAEDSPIHDSMVGGERNGLDRIISRFGAAAAWLVFLAMGISVFEVIMRYVFDSPTSWVHESVVFLVAVSFALGGPATLAKNRHIRVRVLYDSVKPEFRIWFDRFNDLVTLGFCVAMSYAAFNMFWRASHNPLGEWQLERSGTSWNPPMPALTKGIILFALGLMMLQALLHLIQSCQRAQGTEESR
;
A
#
# COMPACT_ATOMS: atom_id res chain seq x y z
N MET A 1 25.12 -29.68 44.78
CA MET A 1 24.82 -30.16 43.41
C MET A 1 23.54 -29.43 42.98
N SER A 2 23.56 -28.13 42.66
CA SER A 2 23.92 -27.56 41.33
C SER A 2 23.29 -28.40 40.23
N THR A 3 22.19 -28.02 39.56
CA THR A 3 21.95 -26.75 38.85
C THR A 3 20.45 -26.49 38.67
N LEU A 4 19.92 -25.38 39.17
CA LEU A 4 18.62 -24.86 38.72
C LEU A 4 18.81 -24.23 37.34
N SER A 5 18.09 -24.78 36.38
CA SER A 5 17.90 -24.30 35.02
C SER A 5 17.37 -22.86 35.03
N ASN A 6 18.26 -21.87 34.85
CA ASN A 6 17.88 -20.53 34.44
C ASN A 6 17.53 -20.56 32.94
N THR A 7 16.28 -20.86 32.63
CA THR A 7 15.71 -20.47 31.33
C THR A 7 15.52 -18.96 31.34
N PRO A 8 16.09 -18.19 30.40
CA PRO A 8 15.79 -16.78 30.29
C PRO A 8 14.30 -16.64 29.91
N THR A 9 13.56 -15.92 30.73
CA THR A 9 12.19 -15.46 30.45
C THR A 9 12.18 -14.71 29.11
N PRO A 10 11.23 -14.98 28.20
CA PRO A 10 11.12 -14.23 26.97
C PRO A 10 10.73 -12.80 27.33
N ALA A 11 11.64 -11.87 27.04
CA ALA A 11 11.47 -10.43 26.93
C ALA A 11 10.12 -9.89 27.45
N GLU A 12 10.18 -9.55 28.73
CA GLU A 12 9.49 -8.44 29.38
C GLU A 12 8.89 -7.42 28.40
N ASP A 13 7.57 -7.29 28.50
CA ASP A 13 6.67 -6.39 27.80
C ASP A 13 7.10 -4.93 28.00
N SER A 14 8.05 -4.49 27.18
CA SER A 14 8.55 -3.12 27.22
C SER A 14 7.51 -2.18 26.59
N PRO A 15 6.97 -1.19 27.31
CA PRO A 15 6.01 -0.22 26.77
C PRO A 15 6.59 0.63 25.62
N ILE A 16 7.91 0.57 25.42
CA ILE A 16 8.60 1.21 24.29
C ILE A 16 8.25 0.51 22.96
N HIS A 17 8.09 -0.82 22.95
CA HIS A 17 7.86 -1.57 21.71
C HIS A 17 6.47 -1.30 21.10
N ASP A 18 5.48 -1.06 21.94
CA ASP A 18 4.09 -0.83 21.51
C ASP A 18 3.88 0.60 20.98
N SER A 19 4.59 1.59 21.53
CA SER A 19 4.60 2.98 21.04
C SER A 19 5.25 3.16 19.65
N MET A 20 5.97 2.15 19.15
CA MET A 20 6.70 2.17 17.88
C MET A 20 5.95 1.51 16.71
N VAL A 21 4.87 0.78 16.98
CA VAL A 21 3.97 0.31 15.92
C VAL A 21 3.14 1.52 15.49
N GLY A 22 3.40 2.02 14.28
CA GLY A 22 2.66 3.15 13.70
C GLY A 22 1.16 2.85 13.73
N GLY A 23 0.46 3.42 14.70
CA GLY A 23 -0.96 3.23 14.88
C GLY A 23 -1.74 3.92 13.76
N GLU A 24 -2.92 3.38 13.47
CA GLU A 24 -3.92 4.03 12.62
C GLU A 24 -4.23 5.40 13.25
N ARG A 25 -3.87 6.50 12.57
CA ARG A 25 -4.08 7.85 13.10
C ARG A 25 -5.55 8.28 12.96
N ASN A 26 -6.25 7.70 11.99
CA ASN A 26 -7.60 8.09 11.58
C ASN A 26 -8.56 6.93 11.39
N GLY A 27 -9.87 7.23 11.45
CA GLY A 27 -10.93 6.29 11.05
C GLY A 27 -10.78 5.84 9.59
N LEU A 28 -10.31 6.72 8.70
CA LEU A 28 -9.98 6.38 7.31
C LEU A 28 -8.84 5.36 7.22
N ASP A 29 -7.78 5.52 8.01
CA ASP A 29 -6.66 4.59 8.02
C ASP A 29 -7.10 3.19 8.49
N ARG A 30 -8.03 3.13 9.45
CA ARG A 30 -8.61 1.87 9.92
C ARG A 30 -9.47 1.16 8.88
N ILE A 31 -10.20 1.92 8.07
CA ILE A 31 -10.96 1.34 6.96
C ILE A 31 -9.99 0.81 5.91
N ILE A 32 -9.00 1.62 5.52
CA ILE A 32 -8.02 1.26 4.49
C ILE A 32 -7.17 0.07 4.92
N SER A 33 -6.78 -0.04 6.19
CA SER A 33 -6.01 -1.18 6.71
C SER A 33 -6.79 -2.49 6.63
N ARG A 34 -8.11 -2.46 6.93
CA ARG A 34 -9.01 -3.62 6.82
C ARG A 34 -9.24 -4.02 5.38
N PHE A 35 -9.47 -3.05 4.49
CA PHE A 35 -9.57 -3.32 3.06
C PHE A 35 -8.26 -3.88 2.50
N GLY A 36 -7.10 -3.40 2.95
CA GLY A 36 -5.80 -3.96 2.59
C GLY A 36 -5.63 -5.41 3.05
N ALA A 37 -6.10 -5.75 4.26
CA ALA A 37 -6.10 -7.12 4.75
C ALA A 37 -7.04 -8.03 3.92
N ALA A 38 -8.20 -7.51 3.50
CA ALA A 38 -9.09 -8.22 2.59
C ALA A 38 -8.45 -8.40 1.20
N ALA A 39 -7.74 -7.40 0.70
CA ALA A 39 -7.04 -7.46 -0.60
C ALA A 39 -5.92 -8.51 -0.63
N ALA A 40 -5.33 -8.88 0.51
CA ALA A 40 -4.36 -9.97 0.58
C ALA A 40 -4.95 -11.32 0.15
N TRP A 41 -6.27 -11.53 0.30
CA TRP A 41 -6.95 -12.74 -0.17
C TRP A 41 -7.01 -12.84 -1.70
N LEU A 42 -6.86 -11.73 -2.42
CA LEU A 42 -6.80 -11.75 -3.89
C LEU A 42 -5.61 -12.55 -4.40
N VAL A 43 -4.51 -12.60 -3.64
CA VAL A 43 -3.33 -13.41 -4.00
C VAL A 43 -3.64 -14.91 -3.89
N PHE A 44 -4.37 -15.32 -2.87
CA PHE A 44 -4.83 -16.71 -2.74
C PHE A 44 -5.81 -17.09 -3.86
N LEU A 45 -6.70 -16.16 -4.24
CA LEU A 45 -7.59 -16.36 -5.38
C LEU A 45 -6.79 -16.52 -6.68
N ALA A 46 -5.80 -15.66 -6.93
CA ALA A 46 -4.92 -15.74 -8.09
C ALA A 46 -4.13 -17.06 -8.14
N MET A 47 -3.67 -17.55 -6.97
CA MET A 47 -3.05 -18.87 -6.84
C MET A 47 -4.03 -19.99 -7.22
N GLY A 48 -5.26 -19.95 -6.70
CA GLY A 48 -6.29 -20.94 -7.04
C GLY A 48 -6.61 -21.01 -8.53
N ILE A 49 -6.74 -19.84 -9.18
CA ILE A 49 -6.94 -19.76 -10.64
C ILE A 49 -5.73 -20.32 -11.40
N SER A 50 -4.51 -20.07 -10.91
CA SER A 50 -3.28 -20.61 -11.52
C SER A 50 -3.21 -22.14 -11.41
N VAL A 51 -3.56 -22.70 -10.25
CA VAL A 51 -3.64 -24.16 -10.05
C VAL A 51 -4.70 -24.77 -10.96
N PHE A 52 -5.85 -24.14 -11.10
CA PHE A 52 -6.90 -24.56 -12.04
C PHE A 52 -6.37 -24.65 -13.48
N GLU A 53 -5.64 -23.64 -13.96
CA GLU A 53 -5.06 -23.67 -15.32
C GLU A 53 -4.02 -24.79 -15.50
N VAL A 54 -3.20 -25.04 -14.48
CA VAL A 54 -2.25 -26.17 -14.50
C VAL A 54 -3.00 -27.49 -14.65
N ILE A 55 -4.09 -27.69 -13.91
CA ILE A 55 -4.92 -28.90 -14.03
C ILE A 55 -5.54 -28.98 -15.44
N MET A 56 -6.17 -27.91 -15.92
CA MET A 56 -6.80 -27.88 -17.24
C MET A 56 -5.82 -28.18 -18.37
N ARG A 57 -4.60 -27.65 -18.28
CA ARG A 57 -3.57 -27.83 -19.30
C ARG A 57 -2.96 -29.22 -19.28
N TYR A 58 -2.61 -29.75 -18.10
CA TYR A 58 -1.86 -31.01 -18.03
C TYR A 58 -2.73 -32.25 -17.87
N VAL A 59 -3.95 -32.12 -17.34
CA VAL A 59 -4.89 -33.25 -17.17
C VAL A 59 -5.89 -33.33 -18.32
N PHE A 60 -6.40 -32.17 -18.78
CA PHE A 60 -7.47 -32.11 -19.78
C PHE A 60 -7.00 -31.62 -21.17
N ASP A 61 -5.71 -31.31 -21.33
CA ASP A 61 -5.11 -30.79 -22.58
C ASP A 61 -5.88 -29.60 -23.20
N SER A 62 -6.51 -28.79 -22.34
CA SER A 62 -7.40 -27.69 -22.74
C SER A 62 -6.97 -26.39 -22.05
N PRO A 63 -5.97 -25.67 -22.62
CA PRO A 63 -5.47 -24.43 -22.03
C PRO A 63 -6.50 -23.31 -22.11
N THR A 64 -6.65 -22.52 -21.05
CA THR A 64 -7.63 -21.42 -21.01
C THR A 64 -6.99 -20.06 -21.25
N SER A 65 -7.55 -19.30 -22.19
CA SER A 65 -6.98 -18.02 -22.62
C SER A 65 -7.18 -16.87 -21.63
N TRP A 66 -8.15 -16.98 -20.71
CA TRP A 66 -8.52 -15.90 -19.78
C TRP A 66 -7.72 -15.90 -18.47
N VAL A 67 -7.13 -17.04 -18.09
CA VAL A 67 -6.48 -17.21 -16.78
C VAL A 67 -5.28 -16.29 -16.63
N HIS A 68 -4.40 -16.21 -17.64
CA HIS A 68 -3.19 -15.40 -17.58
C HIS A 68 -3.51 -13.92 -17.25
N GLU A 69 -4.42 -13.31 -18.00
CA GLU A 69 -4.86 -11.93 -17.81
C GLU A 69 -5.50 -11.71 -16.44
N SER A 70 -6.31 -12.67 -16.00
CA SER A 70 -7.03 -12.58 -14.73
C SER A 70 -6.08 -12.65 -13.53
N VAL A 71 -5.08 -13.53 -13.58
CA VAL A 71 -4.05 -13.64 -12.55
C VAL A 71 -3.18 -12.38 -12.49
N VAL A 72 -2.72 -11.89 -13.64
CA VAL A 72 -1.92 -10.65 -13.71
C VAL A 72 -2.71 -9.47 -13.15
N PHE A 73 -3.99 -9.35 -13.52
CA PHE A 73 -4.89 -8.32 -13.01
C PHE A 73 -5.06 -8.41 -11.48
N LEU A 74 -5.39 -9.58 -10.94
CA LEU A 74 -5.58 -9.77 -9.49
C LEU A 74 -4.33 -9.45 -8.69
N VAL A 75 -3.16 -9.89 -9.16
CA VAL A 75 -1.88 -9.59 -8.52
C VAL A 75 -1.60 -8.09 -8.58
N ALA A 76 -1.78 -7.44 -9.72
CA ALA A 76 -1.57 -6.01 -9.86
C ALA A 76 -2.49 -5.18 -8.93
N VAL A 77 -3.77 -5.55 -8.83
CA VAL A 77 -4.72 -4.92 -7.90
C VAL A 77 -4.30 -5.11 -6.46
N SER A 78 -3.90 -6.33 -6.07
CA SER A 78 -3.43 -6.61 -4.71
C SER A 78 -2.20 -5.76 -4.33
N PHE A 79 -1.29 -5.57 -5.27
CA PHE A 79 -0.09 -4.76 -5.07
C PHE A 79 -0.42 -3.27 -4.97
N ALA A 80 -1.28 -2.77 -5.85
CA ALA A 80 -1.73 -1.37 -5.82
C ALA A 80 -2.40 -1.01 -4.48
N LEU A 81 -3.22 -1.90 -3.92
CA LEU A 81 -3.87 -1.70 -2.63
C LEU A 81 -2.93 -1.85 -1.41
N GLY A 82 -1.78 -2.52 -1.60
CA GLY A 82 -0.77 -2.68 -0.55
C GLY A 82 -0.10 -1.35 -0.13
N GLY A 83 0.03 -0.41 -1.06
CA GLY A 83 0.56 0.94 -0.79
C GLY A 83 -0.25 1.71 0.25
N PRO A 84 -1.54 2.01 -0.01
CA PRO A 84 -2.44 2.66 0.95
C PRO A 84 -2.50 1.93 2.30
N ALA A 85 -2.52 0.60 2.30
CA ALA A 85 -2.56 -0.20 3.52
C ALA A 85 -1.30 -0.05 4.37
N THR A 86 -0.14 0.15 3.74
CA THR A 86 1.15 0.38 4.43
C THR A 86 1.25 1.81 4.96
N LEU A 87 0.74 2.79 4.19
CA LEU A 87 0.68 4.19 4.60
C LEU A 87 -0.29 4.39 5.79
N ALA A 88 -1.45 3.72 5.78
CA ALA A 88 -2.40 3.71 6.89
C ALA A 88 -1.78 3.29 8.22
N LYS A 89 -0.84 2.33 8.17
CA LYS A 89 -0.10 1.81 9.34
C LYS A 89 1.13 2.64 9.68
N ASN A 90 1.31 3.83 9.10
CA ASN A 90 2.48 4.69 9.34
C ASN A 90 3.84 3.95 9.15
N ARG A 91 3.86 2.98 8.24
CA ARG A 91 5.02 2.12 7.95
C ARG A 91 5.69 2.46 6.62
N HIS A 92 5.10 3.38 5.87
CA HIS A 92 5.64 3.90 4.63
C HIS A 92 6.78 4.88 4.97
N ILE A 93 8.03 4.51 4.71
CA ILE A 93 9.22 5.38 4.81
C ILE A 93 9.71 5.70 6.24
N ARG A 94 9.14 5.11 7.31
CA ARG A 94 9.62 5.36 8.69
C ARG A 94 10.86 4.53 9.05
N VAL A 95 12.04 5.15 9.05
CA VAL A 95 13.30 4.50 9.46
C VAL A 95 13.45 4.54 10.98
N ARG A 96 12.94 3.52 11.68
CA ARG A 96 12.94 3.44 13.17
C ARG A 96 14.28 3.73 13.82
N VAL A 97 15.37 3.17 13.28
CA VAL A 97 16.74 3.36 13.81
C VAL A 97 17.16 4.84 13.86
N LEU A 98 16.73 5.62 12.87
CA LEU A 98 17.06 7.05 12.82
C LEU A 98 16.29 7.84 13.88
N TYR A 99 15.06 7.41 14.20
CA TYR A 99 14.23 8.01 15.25
C TYR A 99 14.72 7.68 16.66
N ASP A 100 15.27 6.49 16.87
CA ASP A 100 15.74 6.04 18.19
C ASP A 100 17.06 6.73 18.60
N SER A 101 17.78 7.28 17.62
CA SER A 101 19.09 7.93 17.83
C SER A 101 19.00 9.45 18.04
N VAL A 102 17.84 10.08 17.85
CA VAL A 102 17.67 11.54 17.88
C VAL A 102 16.94 12.02 19.13
N LYS A 103 17.30 13.23 19.58
CA LYS A 103 16.62 13.93 20.70
C LYS A 103 15.14 14.18 20.37
N PRO A 104 14.26 14.26 21.38
CA PRO A 104 12.80 14.37 21.19
C PRO A 104 12.35 15.59 20.37
N GLU A 105 13.10 16.69 20.41
CA GLU A 105 12.81 17.91 19.64
C GLU A 105 13.00 17.70 18.13
N PHE A 106 14.06 16.97 17.74
CA PHE A 106 14.35 16.68 16.34
C PHE A 106 13.39 15.63 15.76
N ARG A 107 12.80 14.78 16.60
CA ARG A 107 11.80 13.77 16.19
C ARG A 107 10.56 14.40 15.58
N ILE A 108 10.09 15.54 16.12
CA ILE A 108 8.93 16.28 15.57
C ILE A 108 9.26 16.84 14.19
N TRP A 109 10.45 17.40 14.01
CA TRP A 109 10.90 17.91 12.71
C TRP A 109 11.05 16.79 11.68
N PHE A 110 11.62 15.64 12.07
CA PHE A 110 11.73 14.46 11.21
C PHE A 110 10.37 13.91 10.79
N ASP A 111 9.39 13.83 11.71
CA ASP A 111 8.03 13.42 11.38
C ASP A 111 7.39 14.36 10.34
N ARG A 112 7.57 15.68 10.48
CA ARG A 112 7.06 16.65 9.50
C ARG A 112 7.75 16.54 8.15
N PHE A 113 9.07 16.39 8.16
CA PHE A 113 9.83 16.20 6.93
C PHE A 113 9.39 14.92 6.21
N ASN A 114 9.19 13.83 6.94
CA ASN A 114 8.69 12.57 6.38
C ASN A 114 7.28 12.73 5.77
N ASP A 115 6.36 13.37 6.50
CA ASP A 115 4.99 13.60 6.02
C ASP A 115 5.01 14.48 4.74
N LEU A 116 5.85 15.52 4.69
CA LEU A 116 5.99 16.39 3.53
C LEU A 116 6.59 15.67 2.32
N VAL A 117 7.66 14.88 2.52
CA VAL A 117 8.28 14.08 1.46
C VAL A 117 7.32 13.03 0.93
N THR A 118 6.59 12.36 1.82
CA THR A 118 5.57 11.37 1.46
C THR A 118 4.46 12.02 0.65
N LEU A 119 3.98 13.20 1.05
CA LEU A 119 2.97 13.95 0.28
C LEU A 119 3.50 14.34 -1.11
N GLY A 120 4.71 14.91 -1.19
CA GLY A 120 5.31 15.31 -2.47
C GLY A 120 5.47 14.13 -3.42
N PHE A 121 5.93 12.98 -2.91
CA PHE A 121 6.02 11.74 -3.67
C PHE A 121 4.65 11.24 -4.12
N CYS A 122 3.63 11.26 -3.25
CA CYS A 122 2.27 10.85 -3.61
C CYS A 122 1.67 11.75 -4.70
N VAL A 123 1.91 13.06 -4.66
CA VAL A 123 1.46 14.01 -5.69
C VAL A 123 2.15 13.72 -7.03
N ALA A 124 3.48 13.57 -7.04
CA ALA A 124 4.23 13.28 -8.25
C ALA A 124 3.80 11.94 -8.88
N MET A 125 3.65 10.89 -8.06
CA MET A 125 3.20 9.58 -8.51
C MET A 125 1.75 9.60 -9.00
N SER A 126 0.85 10.33 -8.33
CA SER A 126 -0.55 10.49 -8.77
C SER A 126 -0.63 11.21 -10.11
N TYR A 127 0.19 12.24 -10.33
CA TYR A 127 0.28 12.92 -11.62
C TYR A 127 0.80 12.00 -12.74
N ALA A 128 1.85 11.21 -12.47
CA ALA A 128 2.35 10.23 -13.43
C ALA A 128 1.30 9.15 -13.75
N ALA A 129 0.59 8.65 -12.72
CA ALA A 129 -0.48 7.68 -12.87
C ALA A 129 -1.67 8.25 -13.64
N PHE A 130 -2.02 9.52 -13.42
CA PHE A 130 -3.07 10.20 -14.18
C PHE A 130 -2.72 10.29 -15.66
N ASN A 131 -1.49 10.67 -16.00
CA ASN A 131 -1.01 10.68 -17.39
C ASN A 131 -1.04 9.29 -18.02
N MET A 132 -0.61 8.26 -17.28
CA MET A 132 -0.65 6.88 -17.74
C MET A 132 -2.08 6.37 -17.98
N PHE A 133 -3.00 6.68 -17.07
CA PHE A 133 -4.40 6.32 -17.21
C PHE A 133 -5.06 7.08 -18.37
N TRP A 134 -4.80 8.39 -18.48
CA TRP A 134 -5.34 9.20 -19.56
C TRP A 134 -4.96 8.66 -20.94
N ARG A 135 -3.67 8.33 -21.13
CA ARG A 135 -3.17 7.69 -22.36
C ARG A 135 -3.75 6.29 -22.60
N ALA A 136 -4.10 5.58 -21.52
CA ALA A 136 -4.67 4.25 -21.62
C ALA A 136 -6.19 4.23 -21.85
N SER A 137 -6.87 5.33 -21.56
CA SER A 137 -8.32 5.49 -21.79
C SER A 137 -8.66 6.28 -23.04
N HIS A 138 -7.73 7.10 -23.55
CA HIS A 138 -7.94 7.93 -24.75
C HIS A 138 -6.90 7.63 -25.82
N ASN A 139 -7.37 7.45 -27.06
CA ASN A 139 -6.50 7.35 -28.24
C ASN A 139 -5.83 8.73 -28.51
N PRO A 140 -4.77 8.85 -29.34
CA PRO A 140 -4.16 10.14 -29.69
C PRO A 140 -5.15 11.15 -30.30
N LEU A 141 -6.28 10.67 -30.83
CA LEU A 141 -7.38 11.46 -31.37
C LEU A 141 -8.39 11.93 -30.31
N GLY A 142 -8.21 11.55 -29.04
CA GLY A 142 -9.08 11.94 -27.92
C GLY A 142 -10.35 11.10 -27.77
N GLU A 143 -10.52 10.04 -28.55
CA GLU A 143 -11.66 9.13 -28.41
C GLU A 143 -11.49 8.17 -27.22
N TRP A 144 -12.59 7.88 -26.53
CA TRP A 144 -12.61 6.94 -25.41
C TRP A 144 -12.39 5.51 -25.91
N GLN A 145 -11.19 5.00 -25.72
CA GLN A 145 -10.80 3.66 -26.10
C GLN A 145 -9.88 3.08 -25.02
N LEU A 146 -10.37 2.07 -24.31
CA LEU A 146 -9.56 1.36 -23.33
C LEU A 146 -8.48 0.53 -24.04
N GLU A 147 -7.24 0.72 -23.63
CA GLU A 147 -6.15 -0.20 -23.96
C GLU A 147 -6.55 -1.64 -23.60
N ARG A 148 -6.41 -2.51 -24.60
CA ARG A 148 -6.62 -3.95 -24.45
C ARG A 148 -5.27 -4.66 -24.44
N SER A 149 -5.25 -5.85 -23.86
CA SER A 149 -4.00 -6.58 -23.63
C SER A 149 -3.34 -7.15 -24.90
N GLY A 150 -4.05 -7.22 -26.02
CA GLY A 150 -3.51 -7.76 -27.27
C GLY A 150 -3.29 -9.27 -27.27
N THR A 151 -3.72 -9.98 -26.22
CA THR A 151 -3.67 -11.44 -26.13
C THR A 151 -4.87 -12.11 -26.78
N SER A 152 -4.88 -13.45 -26.84
CA SER A 152 -5.98 -14.22 -27.45
C SER A 152 -7.37 -13.90 -26.87
N TRP A 153 -7.44 -13.51 -25.59
CA TRP A 153 -8.70 -13.11 -24.93
C TRP A 153 -8.96 -11.60 -25.02
N ASN A 154 -7.91 -10.78 -25.16
CA ASN A 154 -7.93 -9.34 -25.40
C ASN A 154 -8.88 -8.48 -24.51
N PRO A 155 -8.95 -8.69 -23.18
CA PRO A 155 -9.78 -7.85 -22.32
C PRO A 155 -9.16 -6.45 -22.11
N PRO A 156 -9.95 -5.45 -21.71
CA PRO A 156 -9.46 -4.12 -21.32
C PRO A 156 -8.85 -4.10 -19.89
N MET A 157 -8.24 -5.21 -19.44
CA MET A 157 -7.62 -5.32 -18.11
C MET A 157 -6.46 -4.34 -17.86
N PRO A 158 -5.57 -4.04 -18.84
CA PRO A 158 -4.48 -3.09 -18.60
C PRO A 158 -4.98 -1.67 -18.30
N ALA A 159 -5.99 -1.19 -19.04
CA ALA A 159 -6.62 0.10 -18.78
C ALA A 159 -7.28 0.15 -17.40
N LEU A 160 -8.00 -0.92 -17.02
CA LEU A 160 -8.61 -1.04 -15.68
C LEU A 160 -7.56 -1.05 -14.57
N THR A 161 -6.46 -1.78 -14.76
CA THR A 161 -5.35 -1.84 -13.81
C THR A 161 -4.74 -0.45 -13.57
N LYS A 162 -4.48 0.30 -14.64
CA LYS A 162 -3.97 1.68 -14.55
C LYS A 162 -4.95 2.60 -13.81
N GLY A 163 -6.26 2.41 -14.01
CA GLY A 163 -7.29 3.13 -13.26
C GLY A 163 -7.27 2.81 -11.76
N ILE A 164 -7.09 1.53 -11.39
CA ILE A 164 -6.98 1.11 -9.99
C ILE A 164 -5.70 1.66 -9.34
N ILE A 165 -4.58 1.68 -10.06
CA ILE A 165 -3.33 2.29 -9.59
C ILE A 165 -3.54 3.79 -9.32
N LEU A 166 -4.19 4.51 -10.25
CA LEU A 166 -4.52 5.92 -10.06
C LEU A 166 -5.41 6.12 -8.83
N PHE A 167 -6.43 5.28 -8.65
CA PHE A 167 -7.30 5.34 -7.48
C PHE A 167 -6.54 5.10 -6.17
N ALA A 168 -5.69 4.07 -6.11
CA ALA A 168 -4.87 3.78 -4.94
C ALA A 168 -3.89 4.91 -4.60
N LEU A 169 -3.24 5.51 -5.60
CA LEU A 169 -2.36 6.65 -5.40
C LEU A 169 -3.13 7.91 -4.96
N GLY A 170 -4.33 8.14 -5.51
CA GLY A 170 -5.22 9.20 -5.04
C GLY A 170 -5.62 9.03 -3.58
N LEU A 171 -5.91 7.79 -3.15
CA LEU A 171 -6.14 7.47 -1.73
C LEU A 171 -4.89 7.75 -0.88
N MET A 172 -3.70 7.36 -1.33
CA MET A 172 -2.45 7.64 -0.61
C MET A 172 -2.18 9.15 -0.49
N MET A 173 -2.45 9.91 -1.56
CA MET A 173 -2.32 11.37 -1.53
C MET A 173 -3.27 11.99 -0.50
N LEU A 174 -4.52 11.52 -0.42
CA LEU A 174 -5.47 11.96 0.60
C LEU A 174 -5.00 11.60 2.01
N GLN A 175 -4.50 10.37 2.24
CA GLN A 175 -3.95 9.97 3.53
C GLN A 175 -2.75 10.83 3.94
N ALA A 176 -1.83 11.08 3.01
CA ALA A 176 -0.64 11.91 3.24
C ALA A 176 -1.03 13.35 3.61
N LEU A 177 -2.05 13.93 2.96
CA LEU A 177 -2.58 15.25 3.32
C LEU A 177 -3.12 15.27 4.75
N LEU A 178 -3.91 14.25 5.13
CA LEU A 178 -4.48 14.16 6.48
C LEU A 178 -3.41 13.98 7.55
N HIS A 179 -2.38 13.16 7.29
CA HIS A 179 -1.25 12.98 8.21
C HIS A 179 -0.47 14.29 8.39
N LEU A 180 -0.24 15.03 7.30
CA LEU A 180 0.42 16.34 7.36
C LEU A 180 -0.37 17.36 8.18
N ILE A 181 -1.70 17.45 7.96
CA ILE A 181 -2.57 18.37 8.72
C ILE A 181 -2.48 18.07 10.23
N GLN A 182 -2.50 16.79 10.62
CA GLN A 182 -2.41 16.39 12.03
C GLN A 182 -1.05 16.68 12.64
N SER A 183 0.02 16.45 11.90
CA SER A 183 1.37 16.83 12.32
C SER A 183 1.52 18.35 12.46
N CYS A 184 0.79 19.15 11.69
CA CYS A 184 0.70 20.60 11.87
C CYS A 184 -0.03 20.98 13.17
N GLN A 185 -1.23 20.44 13.40
CA GLN A 185 -2.05 20.72 14.58
C GLN A 185 -1.34 20.37 15.90
N ARG A 186 -0.61 19.25 15.94
CA ARG A 186 0.09 18.81 17.16
C ARG A 186 1.17 19.78 17.65
N ALA A 187 1.82 20.55 16.78
CA ALA A 187 2.82 21.51 17.27
C ALA A 187 2.20 22.80 17.82
N GLN A 188 1.06 23.25 17.28
CA GLN A 188 0.39 24.45 17.78
C GLN A 188 -0.02 24.27 19.26
N GLY A 189 -0.52 23.08 19.62
CA GLY A 189 -0.84 22.77 21.02
C GLY A 189 0.38 22.65 21.94
N THR A 190 1.58 22.46 21.39
CA THR A 190 2.82 22.43 22.20
C THR A 190 3.32 23.86 22.45
N GLU A 191 3.18 24.76 21.47
CA GLU A 191 3.57 26.18 21.59
C GLU A 191 2.66 26.97 22.54
N GLU A 192 1.36 26.67 22.64
CA GLU A 192 0.46 27.31 23.62
C GLU A 192 0.72 26.89 25.08
N SER A 193 1.40 25.77 25.30
CA SER A 193 1.65 25.22 26.65
C SER A 193 2.95 25.69 27.31
N ARG A 194 3.76 26.49 26.60
CA ARG A 194 5.11 26.90 27.01
C ARG A 194 5.20 28.41 27.23
#